data_AF-A0AAW5JXL7-F1
#
_entry.id   AF-A0AAW5JXL7-F1
#
_cell.length_a   1.000
_cell.length_b   1.000
_cell.length_c   1.000
_cell.angle_alpha   90.00
_cell.angle_beta   90.00
_cell.angle_gamma   90.00
#
_symmetry.space_group_name_H-M   'P 1'
#
loop_
_entity.id
_entity.type
_entity.pdbx_description
1 polymer ?
#
loop_
_entity_poly.entity_id
_entity_poly.type
_entity_poly.pdbx_seq_one_letter_code
_entity_poly.pdbx_strand_id
1 'polypeptide(L)'
;MKAGNVVQILVEWKSAATASWDTGNFGVLPAGWCPLITTRWAYSGRDGSSQRDFTILPDGKFTYRNLGGSQNGEGFVTSASYITA
;
A
#
# COMPACT_ATOMS: atom_id res chain seq x y z
N MET A 1 3.35 -2.06 13.55
CA MET A 1 3.00 -2.39 14.95
C MET A 1 1.52 -2.73 15.05
N LYS A 2 1.12 -3.50 16.07
CA LYS A 2 -0.29 -3.81 16.37
C LYS A 2 -0.57 -3.48 17.85
N ALA A 3 -1.67 -2.79 18.12
CA ALA A 3 -2.15 -2.45 19.46
C ALA A 3 -3.65 -2.77 19.55
N GLY A 4 -4.00 -3.86 20.23
CA GLY A 4 -5.35 -4.43 20.12
C GLY A 4 -5.67 -4.76 18.66
N ASN A 5 -6.80 -4.29 18.16
CA ASN A 5 -7.20 -4.47 16.76
C ASN A 5 -6.68 -3.38 15.82
N VAL A 6 -5.97 -2.38 16.32
CA VAL A 6 -5.38 -1.33 15.47
C VAL A 6 -4.01 -1.78 15.00
N VAL A 7 -3.82 -1.80 13.68
CA VAL A 7 -2.53 -2.02 13.04
C VAL A 7 -2.04 -0.73 12.42
N GLN A 8 -0.74 -0.46 12.58
CA GLN A 8 -0.02 0.55 11.81
C GLN A 8 1.07 -0.15 11.00
N ILE A 9 1.08 0.05 9.69
CA ILE A 9 2.10 -0.47 8.77
C ILE A 9 2.92 0.70 8.21
N LEU A 10 4.23 0.50 8.14
CA LEU A 10 5.17 1.29 7.34
C LEU A 10 5.62 0.38 6.18
N VAL A 11 5.55 0.90 4.96
CA VAL A 11 6.07 0.24 3.77
C VAL A 11 7.24 1.06 3.25
N GLU A 12 8.40 0.42 3.16
CA GLU A 12 9.58 0.93 2.47
C GLU A 12 9.80 0.04 1.26
N TRP A 13 9.50 0.55 0.07
CA TRP A 13 9.54 -0.23 -1.16
C TRP A 13 10.73 0.19 -2.02
N LYS A 14 11.47 -0.78 -2.54
CA LYS A 14 12.75 -0.54 -3.21
C LYS A 14 12.61 0.03 -4.63
N SER A 15 11.58 -0.37 -5.36
CA SER A 15 11.38 0.06 -6.76
C SER A 15 9.94 -0.09 -7.20
N ALA A 16 9.39 0.95 -7.82
CA ALA A 16 8.02 0.97 -8.32
C ALA A 16 7.88 0.49 -9.77
N ALA A 17 6.67 0.09 -10.14
CA ALA A 17 6.26 -0.05 -11.53
C ALA A 17 6.33 1.32 -12.22
N THR A 18 6.80 1.35 -13.46
CA THR A 18 7.03 2.58 -14.23
C THR A 18 5.90 2.90 -15.21
N ALA A 19 5.00 1.96 -15.45
CA ALA A 19 3.88 2.18 -16.35
C ALA A 19 2.73 2.96 -15.66
N SER A 20 2.09 3.80 -16.47
CA SER A 20 0.87 4.52 -16.09
C SER A 20 -0.22 3.52 -15.74
N TRP A 21 -0.92 3.75 -14.62
CA TRP A 21 -2.00 2.90 -14.10
C TRP A 21 -1.63 1.46 -13.72
N ASP A 22 -0.34 1.12 -13.76
CA ASP A 22 0.17 -0.21 -13.41
C ASP A 22 0.13 -0.45 -11.90
N THR A 23 0.31 -1.70 -11.52
CA THR A 23 0.19 -2.16 -10.13
C THR A 23 1.46 -2.85 -9.65
N GLY A 24 1.74 -2.71 -8.36
CA GLY A 24 2.71 -3.56 -7.69
C GLY A 24 2.10 -4.26 -6.49
N ASN A 25 2.75 -5.34 -6.08
CA ASN A 25 2.27 -6.23 -5.04
C ASN A 25 3.31 -6.31 -3.92
N PHE A 26 2.89 -5.97 -2.69
CA PHE A 26 3.73 -6.08 -1.50
C PHE A 26 3.68 -7.48 -0.88
N GLY A 27 2.71 -8.29 -1.27
CA GLY A 27 2.49 -9.65 -0.81
C GLY A 27 1.14 -9.83 -0.13
N VAL A 28 1.09 -10.83 0.75
CA VAL A 28 -0.08 -11.16 1.56
C VAL A 28 0.30 -11.01 3.02
N LEU A 29 -0.51 -10.29 3.78
CA LEU A 29 -0.33 -10.13 5.22
C LEU A 29 -0.55 -11.46 5.96
N PRO A 30 0.20 -11.72 7.05
CA PRO A 30 -0.01 -12.90 7.87
C PRO A 30 -1.38 -12.88 8.56
N ALA A 31 -1.88 -14.07 8.89
CA ALA A 31 -3.12 -14.22 9.65
C ALA A 31 -3.07 -13.40 10.96
N GLY A 32 -4.18 -12.74 11.30
CA GLY A 32 -4.28 -11.81 12.42
C GLY A 32 -3.80 -10.38 12.12
N TRP A 33 -3.26 -10.12 10.93
CA TRP A 33 -2.95 -8.78 10.43
C TRP A 33 -3.87 -8.34 9.29
N CYS A 34 -4.71 -9.23 8.77
CA CYS A 34 -5.66 -8.90 7.73
C CYS A 34 -6.73 -7.93 8.23
N PRO A 35 -7.13 -6.93 7.42
CA PRO A 35 -8.12 -5.95 7.82
C PRO A 35 -9.52 -6.57 7.85
N LEU A 36 -10.42 -6.01 8.66
CA LEU A 36 -11.83 -6.44 8.72
C LEU A 36 -12.58 -6.16 7.41
N ILE A 37 -12.19 -5.09 6.71
CA ILE A 37 -12.78 -4.65 5.43
C ILE A 37 -11.66 -4.25 4.46
N THR A 38 -11.99 -4.17 3.16
CA THR A 38 -11.08 -3.56 2.19
C THR A 38 -10.68 -2.16 2.65
N THR A 39 -9.39 -1.99 2.91
CA THR A 39 -8.82 -0.73 3.37
C THR A 39 -8.08 -0.09 2.20
N ARG A 40 -8.38 1.17 1.93
CA ARG A 40 -7.73 1.97 0.89
C ARG A 40 -7.18 3.25 1.47
N TRP A 41 -6.05 3.69 0.96
CA TRP A 41 -5.53 5.01 1.23
C TRP A 41 -4.96 5.58 -0.06
N ALA A 42 -5.46 6.77 -0.37
CA ALA A 42 -5.20 7.43 -1.62
C ALA A 42 -3.99 8.35 -1.53
N TYR A 43 -3.33 8.57 -2.67
CA TYR A 43 -2.31 9.62 -2.84
C TYR A 43 -1.12 9.54 -1.88
N SER A 44 -0.61 8.35 -1.61
CA SER A 44 0.57 8.16 -0.75
C SER A 44 1.80 7.68 -1.53
N GLY A 45 2.99 7.67 -0.91
CA GLY A 45 4.26 7.42 -1.61
C GLY A 45 4.80 8.65 -2.32
N ARG A 46 4.76 9.82 -1.64
CA ARG A 46 5.14 11.14 -2.14
C ARG A 46 6.64 11.22 -2.42
N ASP A 47 7.04 10.73 -3.59
CA ASP A 47 8.36 10.90 -4.19
C ASP A 47 8.44 12.18 -5.07
N GLY A 48 7.41 13.02 -5.03
CA GLY A 48 7.34 14.30 -5.74
C GLY A 48 6.95 14.19 -7.22
N SER A 49 6.87 12.99 -7.79
CA SER A 49 6.57 12.79 -9.22
C SER A 49 5.46 11.76 -9.50
N SER A 50 5.20 10.82 -8.60
CA SER A 50 4.20 9.76 -8.75
C SER A 50 3.15 9.83 -7.65
N GLN A 51 1.92 9.45 -8.01
CA GLN A 51 0.80 9.29 -7.08
C GLN A 51 0.35 7.84 -7.11
N ARG A 52 0.06 7.27 -5.94
CA ARG A 52 -0.30 5.85 -5.82
C ARG A 52 -1.46 5.65 -4.85
N ASP A 53 -2.39 4.80 -5.25
CA ASP A 53 -3.44 4.25 -4.40
C ASP A 53 -3.01 2.90 -3.85
N PHE A 54 -3.24 2.67 -2.57
CA PHE A 54 -2.87 1.44 -1.91
C PHE A 54 -4.11 0.74 -1.41
N THR A 55 -4.10 -0.60 -1.45
CA THR A 55 -5.25 -1.42 -1.06
C THR A 55 -4.78 -2.64 -0.30
N ILE A 56 -5.36 -2.88 0.87
CA ILE A 56 -5.34 -4.18 1.54
C ILE A 56 -6.74 -4.77 1.49
N LEU A 57 -6.86 -5.97 0.95
CA LEU A 57 -8.10 -6.75 0.95
C LEU A 57 -8.26 -7.54 2.26
N PRO A 58 -9.48 -7.99 2.63
CA PRO A 58 -9.70 -8.80 3.83
C PRO A 58 -8.94 -10.13 3.86
N ASP A 59 -8.52 -10.65 2.70
CA ASP A 59 -7.65 -11.83 2.60
C ASP A 59 -6.16 -11.52 2.85
N GLY A 60 -5.83 -10.26 3.15
CA GLY A 60 -4.47 -9.79 3.41
C GLY A 60 -3.70 -9.38 2.16
N LYS A 61 -4.23 -9.53 0.95
CA LYS A 61 -3.54 -9.10 -0.28
C LYS A 61 -3.32 -7.60 -0.26
N PHE A 62 -2.06 -7.19 -0.38
CA PHE A 62 -1.64 -5.80 -0.26
C PHE A 62 -0.94 -5.33 -1.54
N THR A 63 -1.54 -4.35 -2.22
CA THR A 63 -1.06 -3.81 -3.49
C THR A 63 -1.02 -2.30 -3.50
N TYR A 64 -0.31 -1.74 -4.47
CA TYR A 64 -0.49 -0.36 -4.90
C TYR A 64 -0.83 -0.29 -6.39
N ARG A 65 -1.39 0.85 -6.81
CA ARG A 65 -1.66 1.21 -8.19
C ARG A 65 -1.14 2.62 -8.45
N ASN A 66 -0.35 2.79 -9.51
CA ASN A 66 0.05 4.09 -10.00
C ASN A 66 -1.17 4.87 -10.51
N LEU A 67 -1.18 6.19 -10.31
CA LEU A 67 -2.24 7.08 -10.74
C LEU A 67 -1.71 8.10 -11.74
N GLY A 68 -2.45 8.29 -12.83
CA GLY A 68 -2.11 9.30 -13.84
C GLY A 68 -0.95 8.89 -14.74
N GLY A 69 -0.31 9.91 -15.34
CA GLY A 69 0.65 9.78 -16.43
C GLY A 69 2.02 9.20 -16.04
N SER A 70 3.09 9.97 -16.26
CA SER A 70 4.48 9.52 -16.03
C SER A 70 4.68 9.01 -14.60
N GLN A 71 5.41 7.90 -14.45
CA GLN A 71 5.74 7.31 -13.16
C GLN A 71 7.25 7.10 -13.04
N ASN A 72 7.79 7.37 -11.85
CA ASN A 72 9.16 6.95 -11.54
C ASN A 72 9.16 5.48 -11.04
N GLY A 73 10.29 4.81 -11.27
CA GLY A 73 10.53 3.45 -10.80
C GLY A 73 11.34 3.38 -9.51
N GLU A 74 11.54 4.52 -8.83
CA GLU A 74 12.37 4.59 -7.64
C GLU A 74 11.66 4.03 -6.41
N GLY A 75 12.39 3.98 -5.31
CA GLY A 75 11.84 3.57 -4.02
C GLY A 75 10.92 4.64 -3.43
N PHE A 76 9.97 4.20 -2.61
CA PHE A 76 9.06 5.10 -1.92
C PHE A 76 8.70 4.57 -0.54
N VAL A 77 8.22 5.48 0.31
CA VAL A 77 7.77 5.18 1.67
C VAL A 77 6.33 5.60 1.86
N THR A 78 5.53 4.76 2.51
CA THR A 78 4.18 5.12 2.94
C THR A 78 3.83 4.46 4.28
N SER A 79 2.86 5.02 4.99
CA SER A 79 2.34 4.44 6.22
C SER A 79 0.82 4.49 6.25
N ALA A 80 0.19 3.48 6.84
CA ALA A 80 -1.26 3.41 7.02
C ALA A 80 -1.63 2.85 8.38
N SER A 81 -2.83 3.17 8.84
CA SER A 81 -3.45 2.57 10.03
C SER A 81 -4.80 1.96 9.66
N TYR A 82 -5.11 0.77 10.17
CA TYR A 82 -6.37 0.08 9.91
C TYR A 82 -6.75 -0.86 11.05
N ILE A 83 -7.98 -1.38 10.99
CA ILE A 83 -8.53 -2.29 12.01
C ILE A 83 -8.49 -3.72 11.48
N THR A 84 -7.91 -4.65 12.26
CA THR A 84 -7.89 -6.07 11.92
C THR A 84 -9.24 -6.73 12.19
N ALA A 85 -9.51 -7.82 11.46
CA ALA A 85 -10.56 -8.76 11.82
C ALA A 85 -10.30 -9.40 13.20
#